data_AF-A7HKM8-F1
#
_entry.id   AF-A7HKM8-F1
#
_cell.length_a   1.000
_cell.length_b   1.000
_cell.length_c   1.000
_cell.angle_alpha   90.00
_cell.angle_beta   90.00
_cell.angle_gamma   90.00
#
_symmetry.space_group_name_H-M   'P 1'
#
loop_
_entity.id
_entity.type
_entity.pdbx_description
1 polymer ?
#
loop_
_entity_poly.entity_id
_entity_poly.type
_entity_poly.pdbx_seq_one_letter_code
_entity_poly.pdbx_strand_id
1 'polypeptide(L)'
;MFTLIMSIVASILSFYLTSNYIYFSLIALGIYFLIRKNLKAETFAGLNLVLISAISLLGKFRPYSLEGLNFLIIGSFFVILYDIIKEWYSLIPMFILTGIGISLIASVKYGKIGMLIGLILIPVLIREYTIQKKIEK
;
A
#
# COMPACT_ATOMS: atom_id res chain seq x y z
N MET A 1 -11.85 -11.65 -0.15
CA MET A 1 -11.11 -12.96 -0.03
C MET A 1 -9.71 -12.87 -0.63
N PHE A 2 -9.56 -12.27 -1.81
CA PHE A 2 -8.26 -11.96 -2.41
C PHE A 2 -7.31 -11.20 -1.46
N THR A 3 -7.79 -10.13 -0.83
CA THR A 3 -6.96 -9.27 0.04
C THR A 3 -6.45 -10.00 1.29
N LEU A 4 -7.20 -10.98 1.80
CA LEU A 4 -6.75 -11.84 2.89
C LEU A 4 -5.61 -12.77 2.45
N ILE A 5 -5.75 -13.40 1.28
CA ILE A 5 -4.69 -14.27 0.74
C ILE A 5 -3.42 -13.44 0.51
N MET A 6 -3.58 -12.27 -0.13
CA MET A 6 -2.46 -11.35 -0.37
C MET A 6 -1.84 -10.81 0.92
N SER A 7 -2.62 -10.62 1.99
CA SER A 7 -2.05 -10.14 3.25
C SER A 7 -1.22 -11.22 3.96
N ILE A 8 -1.65 -12.47 3.89
CA ILE A 8 -0.88 -13.61 4.37
C ILE A 8 0.41 -13.73 3.56
N VAL A 9 0.33 -13.73 2.22
CA VAL A 9 1.51 -13.81 1.33
C VAL A 9 2.47 -12.66 1.59
N ALA A 10 1.98 -11.42 1.64
CA ALA A 10 2.80 -10.23 1.92
C ALA A 10 3.49 -10.35 3.28
N SER A 11 2.76 -10.75 4.33
CA SER A 11 3.32 -10.90 5.67
C SER A 11 4.46 -11.92 5.75
N ILE A 12 4.28 -13.09 5.13
CA ILE A 12 5.29 -14.17 5.11
C ILE A 12 6.51 -13.72 4.32
N LEU A 13 6.32 -13.14 3.13
CA LEU A 13 7.43 -12.67 2.29
C LEU A 13 8.20 -11.54 2.96
N SER A 14 7.53 -10.58 3.58
CA SER A 14 8.19 -9.48 4.29
C SER A 14 8.91 -9.97 5.55
N PHE A 15 8.33 -10.91 6.30
CA PHE A 15 9.03 -11.56 7.41
C PHE A 15 10.27 -12.30 6.93
N TYR A 16 10.17 -13.06 5.84
CA TYR A 16 11.30 -13.78 5.26
C TYR A 16 12.45 -12.84 4.84
N LEU A 17 12.12 -11.65 4.35
CA LEU A 17 13.11 -10.65 3.94
C LEU A 17 13.77 -9.94 5.15
N THR A 18 13.01 -9.67 6.21
CA THR A 18 13.42 -8.73 7.27
C THR A 18 13.64 -9.35 8.64
N SER A 19 13.16 -10.59 8.85
CA SER A 19 13.10 -11.28 10.15
C SER A 19 12.36 -10.51 11.25
N ASN A 20 11.44 -9.60 10.89
CA ASN A 20 10.70 -8.79 11.86
C ASN A 20 9.23 -9.22 11.95
N TYR A 21 8.73 -9.48 13.15
CA TYR A 21 7.36 -9.94 13.39
C TYR A 21 6.29 -8.87 13.11
N ILE A 22 6.65 -7.59 13.05
CA ILE A 22 5.70 -6.50 12.80
C ILE A 22 4.94 -6.68 11.47
N TYR A 23 5.55 -7.35 10.48
CA TYR A 23 4.94 -7.60 9.18
C TYR A 23 3.73 -8.55 9.24
N PHE A 24 3.58 -9.34 10.30
CA PHE A 24 2.37 -10.15 10.53
C PHE A 24 1.13 -9.31 10.83
N SER A 25 1.28 -8.02 11.19
CA SER A 25 0.16 -7.09 11.33
C SER A 25 -0.68 -6.98 10.03
N LEU A 26 -0.08 -7.19 8.86
CA LEU A 26 -0.80 -7.19 7.58
C LEU A 26 -1.94 -8.23 7.54
N ILE A 27 -1.80 -9.36 8.25
CA ILE A 27 -2.87 -10.36 8.36
C ILE A 27 -4.12 -9.74 8.97
N ALA A 28 -3.98 -8.90 10.01
CA ALA A 28 -5.10 -8.21 10.64
C ALA A 28 -5.83 -7.28 9.66
N LEU A 29 -5.11 -6.61 8.75
CA LEU A 29 -5.71 -5.82 7.68
C LEU A 29 -6.55 -6.68 6.72
N GLY A 30 -6.05 -7.87 6.37
CA GLY A 30 -6.80 -8.84 5.55
C GLY A 30 -8.07 -9.34 6.23
N ILE A 31 -8.00 -9.62 7.53
CA ILE A 31 -9.16 -10.02 8.34
C ILE A 31 -10.18 -8.88 8.42
N TYR A 32 -9.72 -7.63 8.60
CA TYR A 32 -10.59 -6.46 8.61
C TYR A 32 -11.46 -6.36 7.34
N PHE A 33 -10.84 -6.46 6.16
CA PHE A 33 -11.59 -6.38 4.90
C PHE A 33 -12.42 -7.63 4.58
N LEU A 34 -12.04 -8.81 5.10
CA LEU A 34 -12.91 -10.00 5.04
C LEU A 34 -14.26 -9.75 5.70
N ILE A 35 -14.28 -9.00 6.81
CA ILE A 35 -15.48 -8.69 7.59
C ILE A 35 -16.26 -7.52 6.97
N ARG A 36 -15.59 -6.40 6.65
CA ARG A 36 -16.25 -5.17 6.20
C ARG A 36 -16.80 -5.23 4.77
N LYS A 37 -16.21 -6.04 3.89
CA LYS A 37 -16.66 -6.27 2.50
C LYS A 37 -16.82 -5.00 1.63
N ASN A 38 -16.05 -3.95 1.90
CA ASN A 38 -16.02 -2.77 1.03
C ASN A 38 -15.09 -3.00 -0.16
N LEU A 39 -15.67 -3.24 -1.34
CA LEU A 39 -14.95 -3.56 -2.57
C LEU A 39 -13.89 -2.52 -2.96
N LYS A 40 -14.18 -1.22 -2.82
CA LYS A 40 -13.23 -0.15 -3.21
C LYS A 40 -12.02 -0.13 -2.28
N ALA A 41 -12.27 -0.09 -0.98
CA ALA A 41 -11.20 -0.10 0.03
C ALA A 41 -10.39 -1.42 -0.03
N GLU A 42 -11.07 -2.56 -0.18
CA GLU A 42 -10.43 -3.88 -0.33
C GLU A 42 -9.51 -3.92 -1.57
N THR A 43 -9.88 -3.25 -2.67
CA THR A 43 -9.05 -3.15 -3.88
C THR A 43 -7.79 -2.32 -3.63
N PHE A 44 -7.90 -1.15 -2.99
CA PHE A 44 -6.73 -0.32 -2.67
C PHE A 44 -5.76 -1.03 -1.72
N ALA A 45 -6.27 -1.67 -0.67
CA ALA A 45 -5.47 -2.50 0.22
C ALA A 45 -4.81 -3.66 -0.54
N GLY A 46 -5.56 -4.35 -1.40
CA GLY A 46 -5.04 -5.45 -2.21
C GLY A 46 -3.89 -5.02 -3.12
N LEU A 47 -3.99 -3.88 -3.79
CA LEU A 47 -2.91 -3.32 -4.63
C LEU A 47 -1.65 -3.05 -3.82
N ASN A 48 -1.80 -2.48 -2.61
CA ASN A 48 -0.65 -2.20 -1.75
C ASN A 48 0.00 -3.51 -1.24
N LEU A 49 -0.79 -4.54 -0.94
CA LEU A 49 -0.28 -5.86 -0.55
C LEU A 49 0.44 -6.58 -1.70
N VAL A 50 -0.03 -6.43 -2.94
CA VAL A 50 0.69 -6.92 -4.13
C VAL A 50 2.04 -6.23 -4.25
N LEU A 51 2.08 -4.91 -4.08
CA LEU A 51 3.32 -4.14 -4.10
C LEU A 51 4.29 -4.60 -3.01
N ILE A 52 3.84 -4.70 -1.75
CA ILE A 52 4.64 -5.21 -0.63
C ILE A 52 5.17 -6.61 -0.92
N SER A 53 4.35 -7.50 -1.47
CA SER A 53 4.74 -8.87 -1.84
C SER A 53 5.84 -8.87 -2.90
N ALA A 54 5.67 -8.06 -3.97
CA ALA A 54 6.63 -7.95 -5.06
C ALA A 54 7.98 -7.42 -4.55
N ILE A 55 7.97 -6.38 -3.72
CA ILE A 55 9.20 -5.82 -3.13
C ILE A 55 9.85 -6.82 -2.20
N SER A 56 9.07 -7.52 -1.38
CA SER A 56 9.61 -8.49 -0.42
C SER A 56 10.26 -9.67 -1.14
N LEU A 57 9.68 -10.13 -2.25
CA LEU A 57 10.23 -11.21 -3.07
C LEU A 57 11.49 -10.77 -3.83
N LEU A 58 11.50 -9.56 -4.39
CA LEU A 58 12.64 -9.04 -5.16
C LEU A 58 13.77 -8.51 -4.26
N GLY A 59 13.46 -8.05 -3.05
CA GLY A 59 14.40 -7.47 -2.10
C GLY A 59 15.44 -8.45 -1.60
N LYS A 60 15.18 -9.77 -1.69
CA LYS A 60 16.20 -10.78 -1.39
C LYS A 60 17.36 -10.77 -2.40
N PHE A 61 17.08 -10.38 -3.64
CA PHE A 61 18.04 -10.43 -4.75
C PHE A 61 18.53 -9.05 -5.19
N ARG A 62 17.94 -7.97 -4.65
CA ARG A 62 18.24 -6.58 -5.03
C ARG A 62 18.25 -5.69 -3.80
N PRO A 63 19.07 -4.63 -3.80
CA PRO A 63 19.08 -3.68 -2.70
C PRO A 63 17.68 -3.04 -2.56
N TYR A 64 17.20 -2.96 -1.31
CA TYR A 64 15.87 -2.49 -0.95
C TYR A 64 15.94 -1.50 0.21
N SER A 65 14.88 -0.70 0.40
CA SER A 65 14.75 0.20 1.54
C SER A 65 13.77 -0.38 2.56
N LEU A 66 14.27 -0.65 3.78
CA LEU A 66 13.44 -1.07 4.91
C LEU A 66 12.44 0.02 5.31
N GLU A 67 12.87 1.28 5.31
CA GLU A 67 12.01 2.43 5.58
C GLU A 67 10.87 2.51 4.56
N GLY A 68 11.20 2.34 3.28
CA GLY A 68 10.19 2.33 2.22
C GLY A 68 9.16 1.22 2.40
N LEU A 69 9.59 0.01 2.77
CA LEU A 69 8.70 -1.11 3.07
C LEU A 69 7.79 -0.82 4.27
N ASN A 70 8.32 -0.18 5.32
CA ASN A 70 7.53 0.23 6.49
C ASN A 70 6.46 1.27 6.14
N PHE A 71 6.79 2.25 5.29
CA PHE A 71 5.80 3.23 4.81
C PHE A 71 4.67 2.57 4.01
N LEU A 72 4.96 1.54 3.21
CA LEU A 72 3.93 0.77 2.51
C LEU A 72 2.99 0.03 3.46
N ILE A 73 3.52 -0.57 4.54
CA ILE A 73 2.68 -1.20 5.58
C ILE A 73 1.76 -0.17 6.21
N ILE A 74 2.33 0.92 6.71
CA ILE A 74 1.58 1.96 7.42
C ILE A 74 0.51 2.53 6.48
N GLY A 75 0.89 2.85 5.23
CA GLY A 75 -0.04 3.28 4.19
C GLY A 75 -1.18 2.29 3.95
N SER A 76 -0.92 0.98 3.99
CA SER A 76 -1.96 -0.04 3.85
C SER A 76 -3.02 0.01 4.96
N PHE A 77 -2.63 0.35 6.19
CA PHE A 77 -3.59 0.55 7.28
C PHE A 77 -4.41 1.83 7.14
N PHE A 78 -3.88 2.88 6.51
CA PHE A 78 -4.62 4.11 6.27
C PHE A 78 -5.81 3.93 5.31
N VAL A 79 -5.88 2.82 4.56
CA VAL A 79 -7.09 2.45 3.80
C VAL A 79 -8.31 2.27 4.71
N ILE A 80 -8.11 1.91 5.98
CA ILE A 80 -9.19 1.79 6.97
C ILE A 80 -9.89 3.14 7.18
N LEU A 81 -9.15 4.27 7.15
CA LEU A 81 -9.77 5.59 7.24
C LEU A 81 -10.72 5.83 6.08
N TYR A 82 -10.36 5.41 4.87
CA TYR A 82 -11.24 5.50 3.71
C TYR A 82 -12.49 4.63 3.85
N ASP A 83 -12.35 3.44 4.42
CA ASP A 83 -13.51 2.59 4.69
C ASP A 83 -14.49 3.19 5.71
N ILE A 84 -13.97 3.94 6.70
CA ILE A 84 -14.79 4.58 7.75
C ILE A 84 -15.42 5.88 7.26
N ILE A 85 -14.61 6.79 6.69
CA ILE A 85 -15.03 8.15 6.32
C ILE A 85 -15.77 8.15 4.98
N LYS A 86 -15.39 7.26 4.06
CA LYS A 86 -15.98 7.09 2.71
C LYS A 86 -15.81 8.29 1.76
N GLU A 87 -14.91 9.20 2.10
CA GLU A 87 -14.60 10.40 1.33
C GLU A 87 -13.24 10.29 0.62
N TRP A 88 -13.09 10.80 -0.60
CA TRP A 88 -11.84 10.69 -1.38
C TRP A 88 -10.62 11.24 -0.63
N TYR A 89 -10.79 12.33 0.12
CA TYR A 89 -9.68 12.99 0.81
C TYR A 89 -9.11 12.11 1.95
N SER A 90 -9.88 11.14 2.45
CA SER A 90 -9.38 10.18 3.44
C SER A 90 -8.41 9.14 2.87
N LEU A 91 -8.26 9.05 1.54
CA LEU A 91 -7.21 8.27 0.89
C LEU A 91 -5.87 9.02 0.82
N ILE A 92 -5.85 10.34 1.04
CA ILE A 92 -4.63 11.15 0.92
C ILE A 92 -3.49 10.60 1.80
N PRO A 93 -3.70 10.26 3.09
CA PRO A 93 -2.64 9.68 3.92
C PRO A 93 -2.09 8.37 3.35
N MET A 94 -2.97 7.48 2.88
CA MET A 94 -2.58 6.22 2.25
C MET A 94 -1.69 6.47 1.04
N PHE A 95 -2.10 7.36 0.13
CA PHE A 95 -1.34 7.65 -1.08
C PHE A 95 -0.02 8.35 -0.79
N ILE A 96 0.03 9.32 0.14
CA ILE A 96 1.29 9.98 0.50
C ILE A 96 2.30 8.96 1.02
N LEU A 97 1.90 8.11 1.97
CA LEU A 97 2.80 7.11 2.54
C LEU A 97 3.19 6.04 1.53
N THR A 98 2.26 5.62 0.68
CA THR A 98 2.55 4.68 -0.41
C THR A 98 3.56 5.29 -1.40
N GLY A 99 3.42 6.59 -1.70
CA GLY A 99 4.31 7.31 -2.61
C GLY A 99 5.71 7.46 -2.04
N ILE A 100 5.82 7.85 -0.77
CA ILE A 100 7.09 7.90 -0.05
C ILE A 100 7.73 6.51 -0.04
N GLY A 101 6.97 5.46 0.26
CA GLY A 101 7.44 4.08 0.24
C GLY A 101 8.05 3.68 -1.11
N ILE A 102 7.29 3.89 -2.19
CA ILE A 102 7.75 3.62 -3.56
C ILE A 102 9.00 4.44 -3.90
N SER A 103 9.01 5.73 -3.59
CA SER A 103 10.14 6.63 -3.87
C SER A 103 11.41 6.19 -3.14
N LEU A 104 11.31 5.78 -1.88
CA LEU A 104 12.44 5.29 -1.10
C LEU A 104 12.95 3.94 -1.60
N ILE A 105 12.07 3.05 -2.04
CA ILE A 105 12.48 1.77 -2.62
C ILE A 105 13.13 1.97 -3.99
N ALA A 106 12.55 2.84 -4.82
CA ALA A 106 13.06 3.13 -6.15
C ALA A 106 14.39 3.89 -6.12
N SER A 107 14.59 4.79 -5.15
CA SER A 107 15.82 5.58 -5.04
C SER A 107 17.05 4.72 -4.76
N VAL A 108 16.89 3.57 -4.09
CA VAL A 108 17.99 2.62 -3.83
C VAL A 108 18.61 2.12 -5.14
N LYS A 109 17.82 1.94 -6.20
CA LYS A 109 18.30 1.46 -7.50
C LYS A 109 18.50 2.57 -8.54
N TYR A 110 17.65 3.59 -8.53
CA TYR A 110 17.57 4.61 -9.58
C TYR A 110 17.98 6.02 -9.10
N GLY A 111 18.47 6.15 -7.87
CA GLY A 111 18.93 7.42 -7.30
C GLY A 111 17.84 8.50 -7.30
N LYS A 112 18.20 9.72 -7.71
CA LYS A 112 17.29 10.87 -7.75
C LYS A 112 16.09 10.67 -8.68
N ILE A 113 16.24 9.90 -9.76
CA ILE A 113 15.15 9.59 -10.69
C ILE A 113 14.14 8.66 -10.01
N GLY A 114 14.63 7.72 -9.19
CA GLY A 114 13.79 6.83 -8.38
C GLY A 114 12.90 7.57 -7.39
N MET A 115 13.39 8.68 -6.81
CA MET A 115 12.58 9.50 -5.88
C MET A 115 11.33 10.09 -6.54
N LEU A 116 11.34 10.33 -7.85
CA LEU A 116 10.19 10.88 -8.58
C LEU A 116 9.12 9.83 -8.88
N ILE A 117 9.41 8.54 -8.74
CA ILE A 117 8.47 7.46 -9.07
C ILE A 117 7.23 7.50 -8.17
N GLY A 118 7.36 7.93 -6.91
CA GLY A 118 6.21 8.10 -6.01
C GLY A 118 5.18 9.13 -6.48
N LEU A 119 5.53 10.03 -7.42
CA LEU A 119 4.59 10.99 -8.02
C LEU A 119 3.56 10.31 -8.92
N ILE A 120 3.73 9.03 -9.26
CA ILE A 120 2.74 8.23 -10.02
C ILE A 120 1.39 8.15 -9.31
N LEU A 121 1.33 8.44 -8.01
CA LEU A 121 0.10 8.45 -7.23
C LEU A 121 -0.72 9.74 -7.39
N ILE A 122 -0.12 10.82 -7.92
CA ILE A 122 -0.84 12.08 -8.16
C ILE A 122 -1.98 11.91 -9.20
N PRO A 123 -1.74 11.27 -10.37
CA PRO A 123 -2.82 10.95 -11.30
C PRO A 123 -3.95 10.12 -10.68
N VAL A 124 -3.62 9.21 -9.76
CA VAL A 124 -4.60 8.36 -9.06
C VAL A 124 -5.50 9.21 -8.15
N LEU A 125 -4.92 10.14 -7.40
CA LEU A 125 -5.68 11.10 -6.57
C LEU A 125 -6.61 11.98 -7.40
N ILE A 126 -6.12 12.53 -8.53
CA ILE A 126 -6.93 13.38 -9.41
C ILE A 126 -8.11 12.59 -9.99
N ARG A 127 -7.89 11.32 -10.36
CA ARG A 127 -8.94 10.43 -10.86
C ARG A 127 -10.03 10.20 -9.80
N GLU A 128 -9.64 9.86 -8.56
CA GLU A 128 -10.61 9.59 -7.48
C GLU A 128 -11.43 10.84 -7.13
N TYR A 129 -10.79 12.00 -7.03
CA TYR A 129 -11.49 13.29 -6.87
C TYR A 129 -12.54 13.51 -7.97
N THR A 130 -12.17 13.26 -9.23
CA THR A 130 -13.07 13.48 -10.38
C THR A 130 -14.27 12.54 -10.35
N ILE A 131 -14.06 11.26 -9.99
CA ILE A 131 -15.13 10.27 -9.89
C ILE A 131 -16.13 10.66 -8.82
N GLN A 132 -15.66 11.05 -7.63
CA GLN A 132 -16.56 11.41 -6.54
C GLN A 132 -17.36 12.68 -6.85
N LYS A 133 -16.72 13.70 -7.42
CA LYS A 133 -17.41 14.93 -7.86
C LYS A 133 -18.50 14.68 -8.90
N LYS A 134 -18.38 13.60 -9.69
CA LYS A 134 -19.40 13.19 -10.66
C LYS A 134 -20.58 12.45 -10.02
N ILE A 135 -20.38 11.82 -8.87
CA ILE A 135 -21.41 11.09 -8.11
C ILE A 135 -22.25 12.07 -7.26
N GLU A 136 -21.65 13.17 -6.81
CA GLU A 136 -22.31 14.23 -6.02
C GLU A 136 -23.17 15.20 -6.85
N LYS A 137 -23.12 15.11 -8.19
CA LYS A 137 -23.93 15.91 -9.12
C LYS A 137 -25.07 15.10 -9.70
#